data_AF-A0AAV4TX28-F1
#
_entry.id   AF-A0AAV4TX28-F1
#
_cell.length_a   1.000
_cell.length_b   1.000
_cell.length_c   1.000
_cell.angle_alpha   90.00
_cell.angle_beta   90.00
_cell.angle_gamma   90.00
#
_symmetry.space_group_name_H-M   'P 1'
#
loop_
_entity.id
_entity.type
_entity.pdbx_description
1 polymer ?
#
loop_
_entity_poly.entity_id
_entity_poly.type
_entity_poly.pdbx_seq_one_letter_code
_entity_poly.pdbx_strand_id
1 'polypeptide(L)'
;MTLHDKDIKTKINLVFLIEEQSHKSYRPVCVFTYRLNYLLHGLQPFGYHLVNVVLHALVCLLYKRTCSLFVTEGTALVASVLFVVHPLHTEAVTGVVGRAEILSSFFYLLTFLSYSSAATRRSTTGWFWFGCSLLLVALATFSKEQGITVVGLCCIYDLFILHKTRLSDLLKCSKGHLKEAGRRMGVLLSWGLFLLAVRLKVMSVQLPVFTKFDNPAAAAETPSRQLTFNYLIALNSWLLLCPTDLCCDWTMGSVPLIRSWTDPRNVATVAVYVALCAILWNAVWTDDARSRILLMVSH
;
A
#
# COMPACT_ATOMS: atom_id res chain seq x y z
N MET A 1 34.07 3.85 -31.25
CA MET A 1 33.40 4.40 -30.05
C MET A 1 33.07 5.86 -30.34
N THR A 2 32.12 6.07 -31.24
CA THR A 2 31.87 7.34 -31.92
C THR A 2 30.93 8.22 -31.11
N LEU A 3 31.07 9.55 -31.28
CA LEU A 3 30.40 10.64 -30.57
C LEU A 3 28.86 10.51 -30.43
N HIS A 4 28.23 9.64 -31.21
CA HIS A 4 26.79 9.34 -31.16
C HIS A 4 26.36 8.60 -29.88
N ASP A 5 27.22 7.76 -29.30
CA ASP A 5 26.89 6.93 -28.13
C ASP A 5 26.99 7.71 -26.80
N LYS A 6 27.82 8.76 -26.77
CA LYS A 6 27.87 9.72 -25.65
C LYS A 6 26.65 10.64 -25.64
N ASP A 7 26.10 10.98 -26.80
CA ASP A 7 24.92 11.84 -26.92
C ASP A 7 23.65 11.09 -26.48
N ILE A 8 23.56 9.78 -26.70
CA ILE A 8 22.47 8.93 -26.18
C ILE A 8 22.56 8.77 -24.65
N LYS A 9 23.74 8.52 -24.08
CA LYS A 9 23.90 8.43 -22.61
C LYS A 9 23.62 9.76 -21.90
N THR A 10 23.93 10.88 -22.53
CA THR A 10 23.68 12.22 -21.99
C THR A 10 22.21 12.63 -22.18
N LYS A 11 21.59 12.31 -23.32
CA LYS A 11 20.14 12.47 -23.54
C LYS A 11 19.33 11.59 -22.60
N ILE A 12 19.71 10.34 -22.32
CA ILE A 12 18.98 9.48 -21.37
C ILE A 12 19.06 10.01 -19.93
N ASN A 13 20.18 10.61 -19.52
CA ASN A 13 20.31 11.24 -18.20
C ASN A 13 19.47 12.52 -18.05
N LEU A 14 19.14 13.21 -19.15
CA LEU A 14 18.35 14.45 -19.15
C LEU A 14 16.87 14.22 -19.50
N VAL A 15 16.56 13.29 -20.40
CA VAL A 15 15.20 13.01 -20.93
C VAL A 15 14.30 12.44 -19.83
N PHE A 16 14.82 11.57 -18.95
CA PHE A 16 14.04 11.03 -17.83
C PHE A 16 13.68 12.06 -16.74
N LEU A 17 14.28 13.26 -16.75
CA LEU A 17 13.97 14.34 -15.81
C LEU A 17 13.16 15.48 -16.45
N ILE A 18 13.07 15.55 -17.79
CA ILE A 18 12.57 16.73 -18.51
C ILE A 18 11.41 16.41 -19.48
N GLU A 19 11.03 15.14 -19.69
CA GLU A 19 9.81 14.87 -20.46
C GLU A 19 8.55 15.35 -19.70
N GLU A 20 8.01 16.47 -20.18
CA GLU A 20 6.81 17.18 -19.71
C GLU A 20 5.50 16.36 -19.79
N GLN A 21 5.56 15.07 -20.17
CA GLN A 21 4.39 14.21 -20.33
C GLN A 21 4.25 13.13 -19.25
N SER A 22 5.22 12.98 -18.34
CA SER A 22 5.06 12.08 -17.19
C SER A 22 4.27 12.78 -16.09
N HIS A 23 3.15 12.19 -15.66
CA HIS A 23 2.42 12.68 -14.48
C HIS A 23 3.42 12.86 -13.34
N LYS A 24 3.56 14.11 -12.85
CA LYS A 24 4.53 14.60 -11.86
C LYS A 24 4.49 13.81 -10.54
N SER A 25 4.86 12.53 -10.58
CA SER A 25 4.78 11.60 -9.47
C SER A 25 6.14 11.55 -8.81
N TYR A 26 6.23 12.16 -7.63
CA TYR A 26 7.47 12.18 -6.87
C TYR A 26 7.67 10.81 -6.16
N ARG A 27 8.52 9.97 -6.75
CA ARG A 27 8.86 8.61 -6.26
C ARG A 27 10.38 8.35 -6.28
N PRO A 28 11.17 9.08 -5.46
CA PRO A 28 12.63 9.10 -5.58
C PRO A 28 13.29 7.75 -5.29
N VAL A 29 12.72 6.94 -4.38
CA VAL A 29 13.28 5.61 -4.07
C VAL A 29 13.14 4.69 -5.29
N CYS A 30 11.97 4.69 -5.93
CA CYS A 30 11.74 3.91 -7.13
C CYS A 30 12.68 4.35 -8.27
N VAL A 31 12.77 5.66 -8.55
CA VAL A 31 13.67 6.22 -9.55
C VAL A 31 15.14 5.85 -9.27
N PHE A 32 15.55 5.91 -8.00
CA PHE A 32 16.90 5.52 -7.61
C PHE A 32 17.17 4.03 -7.92
N THR A 33 16.25 3.12 -7.62
CA THR A 33 16.42 1.70 -7.97
C THR A 33 16.47 1.46 -9.48
N TYR A 34 15.72 2.22 -10.29
CA TYR A 34 15.84 2.14 -11.76
C TYR A 34 17.20 2.64 -12.25
N ARG A 35 17.73 3.72 -11.66
CA ARG A 35 19.07 4.24 -12.01
C ARG A 35 20.16 3.21 -11.70
N LEU A 36 20.12 2.57 -10.53
CA LEU A 36 21.04 1.49 -10.19
C LEU A 36 20.92 0.30 -11.15
N ASN A 37 19.68 -0.09 -11.50
CA ASN A 37 19.43 -1.15 -12.45
C ASN A 37 19.99 -0.81 -13.85
N TYR A 38 19.83 0.44 -14.29
CA TYR A 38 20.32 0.93 -15.57
C TYR A 38 21.86 0.92 -15.65
N LEU A 39 22.54 1.24 -14.54
CA LEU A 39 24.01 1.17 -14.48
C LEU A 39 24.54 -0.25 -14.74
N LEU A 40 23.79 -1.28 -14.32
CA LEU A 40 24.20 -2.68 -14.45
C LEU A 40 23.73 -3.33 -15.76
N HIS A 41 22.50 -3.06 -16.20
CA HIS A 41 21.84 -3.77 -17.30
C HIS A 41 21.49 -2.89 -18.50
N GLY A 42 21.76 -1.59 -18.45
CA GLY A 42 21.34 -0.65 -19.49
C GLY A 42 19.83 -0.70 -19.71
N LEU A 43 19.38 -0.75 -20.96
CA LEU A 43 17.96 -0.85 -21.34
C LEU A 43 17.46 -2.29 -21.49
N GLN A 44 18.24 -3.30 -21.09
CA GLN A 44 17.84 -4.71 -21.26
C GLN A 44 16.70 -5.06 -20.30
N PRO A 45 15.49 -5.41 -20.79
CA PRO A 45 14.29 -5.56 -19.96
C PRO A 45 14.41 -6.72 -18.96
N PHE A 46 15.14 -7.78 -19.30
CA PHE A 46 15.35 -8.94 -18.44
C PHE A 46 15.81 -8.57 -17.03
N GLY A 47 16.82 -7.68 -16.91
CA GLY A 47 17.33 -7.27 -15.61
C GLY A 47 16.27 -6.54 -14.76
N TYR A 48 15.36 -5.80 -15.40
CA TYR A 48 14.30 -5.09 -14.70
C TYR A 48 13.22 -6.04 -14.16
N HIS A 49 12.81 -7.01 -14.97
CA HIS A 49 11.85 -8.04 -14.53
C HIS A 49 12.45 -8.94 -13.45
N LEU A 50 13.73 -9.31 -13.57
CA LEU A 50 14.42 -10.12 -12.56
C LEU A 50 14.39 -9.43 -11.19
N VAL A 51 14.71 -8.14 -11.13
CA VAL A 51 14.65 -7.37 -9.88
C VAL A 51 13.23 -7.34 -9.31
N ASN A 52 12.20 -7.17 -10.15
CA ASN A 52 10.80 -7.17 -9.68
C ASN A 52 10.39 -8.55 -9.11
N VAL A 53 10.77 -9.65 -9.77
CA VAL A 53 10.50 -11.01 -9.29
C VAL A 53 11.21 -11.30 -7.97
N VAL A 54 12.49 -10.92 -7.84
CA VAL A 54 13.24 -11.08 -6.59
C VAL A 54 12.62 -10.25 -5.46
N LEU A 55 12.27 -8.99 -5.73
CA LEU A 55 11.58 -8.15 -4.74
C LEU A 55 10.23 -8.75 -4.33
N HIS A 56 9.46 -9.30 -5.27
CA HIS A 56 8.20 -9.96 -4.97
C HIS A 56 8.40 -11.20 -4.10
N ALA A 57 9.39 -12.04 -4.38
CA ALA A 57 9.73 -13.19 -3.53
C ALA A 57 10.06 -12.75 -2.10
N LEU A 58 10.83 -11.66 -1.93
CA LEU A 58 11.11 -11.09 -0.61
C LEU A 58 9.84 -10.57 0.08
N VAL A 59 8.95 -9.89 -0.63
CA VAL A 59 7.64 -9.47 -0.11
C VAL A 59 6.83 -10.67 0.38
N CYS A 60 6.81 -11.77 -0.36
CA CYS A 60 6.10 -12.99 0.03
C CYS A 60 6.67 -13.63 1.31
N LEU A 61 8.00 -13.62 1.47
CA LEU A 61 8.64 -14.09 2.71
C LEU A 61 8.29 -13.19 3.90
N LEU A 62 8.29 -11.87 3.71
CA LEU A 62 7.87 -10.91 4.74
C LEU A 62 6.39 -11.04 5.06
N TYR A 63 5.56 -11.32 4.07
CA TYR A 63 4.13 -11.56 4.24
C TYR A 63 3.89 -12.81 5.09
N LYS A 64 4.56 -13.94 4.79
CA LYS A 64 4.55 -15.14 5.65
C LYS A 64 4.92 -14.78 7.09
N ARG A 65 6.03 -14.06 7.28
CA ARG A 65 6.50 -13.68 8.61
C ARG A 65 5.50 -12.80 9.36
N THR A 66 4.80 -11.93 8.65
CA THR A 66 3.75 -11.08 9.19
C THR A 66 2.53 -11.90 9.60
N CYS A 67 2.10 -12.85 8.77
CA CYS A 67 1.00 -13.77 9.08
C CYS A 67 1.31 -14.62 10.32
N SER A 68 2.56 -15.08 10.49
CA SER A 68 2.98 -15.84 11.67
C SER A 68 2.82 -15.07 13.00
N LEU A 69 2.64 -13.74 12.98
CA LEU A 69 2.34 -12.96 14.18
C LEU A 69 0.89 -13.16 14.68
N PHE A 70 0.00 -13.63 13.81
CA PHE A 70 -1.44 -13.68 14.06
C PHE A 70 -2.03 -15.08 13.97
N VAL A 71 -1.42 -15.97 13.17
CA VAL A 71 -1.91 -17.33 12.92
C VAL A 71 -0.78 -18.35 13.08
N THR A 72 -1.15 -19.64 13.16
CA THR A 72 -0.17 -20.73 13.23
C THR A 72 0.76 -20.75 12.01
N GLU A 73 1.97 -21.28 12.17
CA GLU A 73 2.95 -21.39 11.08
C GLU A 73 2.40 -22.12 9.85
N GLY A 74 1.57 -23.16 10.03
CA GLY A 74 0.93 -23.88 8.93
C GLY A 74 -0.04 -23.00 8.15
N THR A 75 -0.91 -22.26 8.85
CA THR A 75 -1.84 -21.32 8.22
C THR A 75 -1.11 -20.15 7.56
N ALA A 76 -0.05 -19.63 8.19
CA ALA A 76 0.78 -18.57 7.61
C ALA A 76 1.48 -19.04 6.33
N LEU A 77 1.95 -20.30 6.29
CA LEU A 77 2.52 -20.90 5.09
C LEU A 77 1.49 -20.98 3.97
N VAL A 78 0.30 -21.55 4.23
CA VAL A 78 -0.78 -21.65 3.24
C VAL A 78 -1.18 -20.25 2.73
N ALA A 79 -1.37 -19.28 3.62
CA ALA A 79 -1.68 -17.90 3.24
C ALA A 79 -0.58 -17.29 2.35
N SER A 80 0.70 -17.53 2.68
CA SER A 80 1.81 -17.04 1.87
C SER A 80 1.92 -17.70 0.51
N VAL A 81 1.62 -19.00 0.40
CA VAL A 81 1.59 -19.71 -0.89
C VAL A 81 0.45 -19.16 -1.75
N LEU A 82 -0.75 -18.99 -1.17
CA LEU A 82 -1.87 -18.36 -1.86
C LEU A 82 -1.54 -16.95 -2.34
N PHE A 83 -0.86 -16.14 -1.51
CA PHE A 83 -0.38 -14.81 -1.86
C PHE A 83 0.63 -14.86 -3.02
N VAL A 84 1.63 -15.75 -2.98
CA VAL A 84 2.64 -15.89 -4.05
C VAL A 84 2.00 -16.20 -5.41
N VAL A 85 1.02 -17.12 -5.43
CA VAL A 85 0.42 -17.58 -6.69
C VAL A 85 -0.76 -16.73 -7.15
N HIS A 86 -1.18 -15.73 -6.36
CA HIS A 86 -2.38 -14.96 -6.64
C HIS A 86 -2.22 -14.13 -7.93
N PRO A 87 -3.05 -14.35 -8.97
CA PRO A 87 -2.88 -13.69 -10.27
C PRO A 87 -2.90 -12.16 -10.23
N LEU A 88 -3.58 -11.55 -9.25
CA LEU A 88 -3.62 -10.09 -9.07
C LEU A 88 -2.21 -9.45 -8.99
N HIS A 89 -1.20 -10.18 -8.49
CA HIS A 89 0.15 -9.65 -8.42
C HIS A 89 0.85 -9.54 -9.78
N THR A 90 0.34 -10.20 -10.82
CA THR A 90 0.95 -10.18 -12.15
C THR A 90 1.03 -8.76 -12.71
N GLU A 91 0.03 -7.90 -12.50
CA GLU A 91 0.06 -6.50 -12.95
C GLU A 91 1.23 -5.73 -12.32
N ALA A 92 1.51 -5.97 -11.03
CA ALA A 92 2.61 -5.32 -10.31
C ALA A 92 3.98 -5.92 -10.63
N VAL A 93 4.07 -7.24 -10.82
CA VAL A 93 5.36 -7.96 -10.96
C VAL A 93 5.85 -7.98 -12.40
N THR A 94 4.96 -8.23 -13.35
CA THR A 94 5.33 -8.34 -14.78
C THR A 94 5.61 -6.97 -15.39
N GLY A 95 4.84 -5.94 -15.02
CA GLY A 95 5.07 -4.57 -15.47
C GLY A 95 6.35 -3.99 -14.87
N VAL A 96 7.29 -3.52 -15.71
CA VAL A 96 8.52 -2.87 -15.23
C VAL A 96 8.18 -1.69 -14.30
N VAL A 97 7.16 -0.90 -14.66
CA VAL A 97 6.65 0.28 -13.90
C VAL A 97 6.07 -0.11 -12.52
N GLY A 98 5.64 -1.37 -12.36
CA GLY A 98 5.07 -1.90 -11.11
C GLY A 98 6.06 -1.97 -9.94
N ARG A 99 7.36 -1.76 -10.17
CA ARG A 99 8.40 -1.72 -9.12
C ARG A 99 8.08 -0.80 -7.95
N ALA A 100 7.40 0.33 -8.22
CA ALA A 100 6.97 1.25 -7.17
C ALA A 100 6.05 0.59 -6.14
N GLU A 101 5.12 -0.26 -6.60
CA GLU A 101 4.22 -1.03 -5.73
C GLU A 101 5.01 -2.05 -4.91
N ILE A 102 5.85 -2.86 -5.56
CA ILE A 102 6.60 -3.93 -4.90
C ILE A 102 7.53 -3.38 -3.82
N LEU A 103 8.26 -2.29 -4.11
CA LEU A 103 9.12 -1.61 -3.13
C LEU A 103 8.31 -1.02 -1.98
N SER A 104 7.16 -0.40 -2.27
CA SER A 104 6.29 0.13 -1.23
C SER A 104 5.80 -1.00 -0.33
N SER A 105 5.32 -2.12 -0.87
CA SER A 105 4.91 -3.30 -0.10
C SER A 105 6.06 -3.91 0.72
N PHE A 106 7.27 -3.98 0.17
CA PHE A 106 8.45 -4.48 0.86
C PHE A 106 8.78 -3.65 2.10
N PHE A 107 8.89 -2.33 1.95
CA PHE A 107 9.16 -1.44 3.09
C PHE A 107 7.98 -1.35 4.05
N TYR A 108 6.74 -1.45 3.54
CA TYR A 108 5.53 -1.47 4.36
C TYR A 108 5.53 -2.65 5.35
N LEU A 109 5.79 -3.87 4.87
CA LEU A 109 5.84 -5.05 5.72
C LEU A 109 7.03 -4.99 6.69
N LEU A 110 8.21 -4.50 6.23
CA LEU A 110 9.35 -4.29 7.12
C LEU A 110 9.08 -3.24 8.21
N THR A 111 8.39 -2.14 7.88
CA THR A 111 7.94 -1.16 8.87
C THR A 111 7.08 -1.83 9.91
N PHE A 112 6.10 -2.62 9.48
CA PHE A 112 5.18 -3.30 10.39
C PHE A 112 5.92 -4.28 11.32
N LEU A 113 6.81 -5.12 10.80
CA LEU A 113 7.61 -6.07 11.57
C LEU A 113 8.63 -5.38 12.51
N SER A 114 9.22 -4.27 12.07
CA SER A 114 10.12 -3.47 12.92
C SER A 114 9.33 -2.79 14.03
N TYR A 115 8.15 -2.26 13.72
CA TYR A 115 7.27 -1.65 14.72
C TYR A 115 6.77 -2.66 15.74
N SER A 116 6.35 -3.87 15.30
CA SER A 116 5.93 -4.93 16.21
C SER A 116 7.07 -5.33 17.14
N SER A 117 8.31 -5.40 16.62
CA SER A 117 9.51 -5.66 17.41
C SER A 117 9.83 -4.54 18.41
N ALA A 118 9.61 -3.28 18.02
CA ALA A 118 9.78 -2.11 18.88
C ALA A 118 8.75 -2.04 20.02
N ALA A 119 7.54 -2.55 19.76
CA ALA A 119 6.41 -2.52 20.67
C ALA A 119 6.20 -3.86 21.42
N THR A 120 7.13 -4.82 21.29
CA THR A 120 7.10 -6.13 21.97
C THR A 120 6.76 -6.02 23.46
N ARG A 121 7.33 -5.01 24.15
CA ARG A 121 7.02 -4.70 25.54
C ARG A 121 6.03 -3.53 25.58
N ARG A 122 4.80 -3.77 26.07
CA ARG A 122 3.73 -2.76 26.11
C ARG A 122 4.17 -1.42 26.73
N SER A 123 4.93 -1.49 27.83
CA SER A 123 5.36 -0.33 28.63
C SER A 123 6.67 0.31 28.19
N THR A 124 7.44 -0.31 27.27
CA THR A 124 8.75 0.22 26.87
C THR A 124 8.97 0.11 25.37
N THR A 125 9.35 1.22 24.74
CA THR A 125 9.68 1.22 23.31
C THR A 125 11.14 0.82 23.07
N GLY A 126 11.34 -0.19 22.22
CA GLY A 126 12.65 -0.51 21.64
C GLY A 126 13.06 0.53 20.62
N TRP A 127 13.78 1.57 21.06
CA TRP A 127 14.11 2.75 20.25
C TRP A 127 14.85 2.44 18.95
N PHE A 128 15.71 1.42 18.92
CA PHE A 128 16.41 1.00 17.70
C PHE A 128 15.41 0.56 16.62
N TRP A 129 14.56 -0.43 16.92
CA TRP A 129 13.54 -0.93 16.00
C TRP A 129 12.49 0.12 15.66
N PHE A 130 12.18 1.02 16.62
CA PHE A 130 11.29 2.13 16.36
C PHE A 130 11.90 3.11 15.36
N GLY A 131 13.17 3.48 15.51
CA GLY A 131 13.91 4.30 14.55
C GLY A 131 13.97 3.67 13.16
N CYS A 132 14.26 2.35 13.08
CA CYS A 132 14.18 1.59 11.83
C CYS A 132 12.79 1.69 11.20
N SER A 133 11.71 1.56 11.99
CA SER A 133 10.35 1.67 11.47
C SER A 133 10.07 3.04 10.85
N LEU A 134 10.52 4.14 11.45
CA LEU A 134 10.35 5.50 10.93
C LEU A 134 11.07 5.69 9.59
N LEU A 135 12.30 5.19 9.49
CA LEU A 135 13.06 5.20 8.23
C LEU A 135 12.33 4.42 7.14
N LEU A 136 11.84 3.22 7.47
CA LEU A 136 11.12 2.36 6.54
C LEU A 136 9.77 2.97 6.10
N VAL A 137 9.06 3.69 6.98
CA VAL A 137 7.85 4.47 6.61
C VAL A 137 8.20 5.49 5.52
N ALA A 138 9.32 6.20 5.66
CA ALA A 138 9.77 7.17 4.67
C ALA A 138 10.09 6.48 3.33
N LEU A 139 10.82 5.36 3.37
CA LEU A 139 11.15 4.58 2.16
C LEU A 139 9.90 4.01 1.47
N ALA A 140 8.91 3.53 2.22
CA ALA A 140 7.64 3.07 1.68
C ALA A 140 6.86 4.21 0.99
N THR A 141 6.75 5.36 1.67
CA THR A 141 6.03 6.55 1.19
C THR A 141 6.70 7.17 -0.04
N PHE A 142 8.03 7.17 -0.09
CA PHE A 142 8.80 7.67 -1.23
C PHE A 142 8.98 6.65 -2.35
N SER A 143 8.61 5.39 -2.13
CA SER A 143 8.43 4.40 -3.20
C SER A 143 7.06 4.57 -3.86
N LYS A 144 6.00 4.71 -3.06
CA LYS A 144 4.63 5.01 -3.51
C LYS A 144 3.79 5.66 -2.42
N GLU A 145 2.85 6.52 -2.83
CA GLU A 145 1.88 7.22 -1.98
C GLU A 145 1.23 6.36 -0.91
N GLN A 146 0.79 5.16 -1.28
CA GLN A 146 0.05 4.27 -0.40
C GLN A 146 0.88 3.80 0.80
N GLY A 147 2.21 3.91 0.72
CA GLY A 147 3.12 3.55 1.81
C GLY A 147 2.84 4.31 3.11
N ILE A 148 2.31 5.53 3.05
CA ILE A 148 1.98 6.33 4.26
C ILE A 148 0.90 5.66 5.12
N THR A 149 0.06 4.81 4.54
CA THR A 149 -1.05 4.13 5.24
C THR A 149 -0.54 3.15 6.32
N VAL A 150 0.72 2.72 6.27
CA VAL A 150 1.33 1.87 7.31
C VAL A 150 1.34 2.55 8.68
N VAL A 151 1.40 3.89 8.72
CA VAL A 151 1.31 4.66 9.97
C VAL A 151 -0.02 4.38 10.67
N GLY A 152 -1.12 4.37 9.91
CA GLY A 152 -2.44 4.01 10.41
C GLY A 152 -2.50 2.55 10.85
N LEU A 153 -1.93 1.62 10.08
CA LEU A 153 -1.87 0.20 10.45
C LEU A 153 -1.14 -0.02 11.77
N CYS A 154 0.04 0.61 11.97
CA CYS A 154 0.79 0.51 13.22
C CYS A 154 0.00 1.06 14.41
N CYS A 155 -0.73 2.17 14.23
CA CYS A 155 -1.60 2.74 15.26
C CYS A 155 -2.75 1.78 15.63
N ILE A 156 -3.41 1.17 14.64
CA ILE A 156 -4.47 0.18 14.83
C ILE A 156 -3.90 -1.04 15.57
N TYR A 157 -2.73 -1.53 15.16
CA TYR A 157 -2.05 -2.65 15.80
C TYR A 157 -1.71 -2.36 17.28
N ASP A 158 -1.17 -1.18 17.60
CA ASP A 158 -0.80 -0.82 18.97
C ASP A 158 -2.04 -0.73 19.89
N LEU A 159 -3.13 -0.15 19.40
CA LEU A 159 -4.36 -0.02 20.17
C LEU A 159 -5.10 -1.36 20.36
N PHE A 160 -5.46 -2.01 19.26
CA PHE A 160 -6.38 -3.15 19.29
C PHE A 160 -5.68 -4.47 19.62
N ILE A 161 -4.44 -4.68 19.14
CA ILE A 161 -3.74 -5.95 19.33
C ILE A 161 -2.89 -5.91 20.60
N LEU A 162 -2.05 -4.88 20.76
CA LEU A 162 -1.14 -4.80 21.91
C LEU A 162 -1.85 -4.38 23.20
N HIS A 163 -2.63 -3.29 23.16
CA HIS A 163 -3.30 -2.75 24.36
C HIS A 163 -4.72 -3.30 24.56
N LYS A 164 -5.26 -4.06 23.59
CA LYS A 164 -6.60 -4.68 23.64
C LYS A 164 -7.69 -3.68 24.01
N THR A 165 -7.56 -2.44 23.55
CA THR A 165 -8.53 -1.39 23.87
C THR A 165 -9.79 -1.54 23.03
N ARG A 166 -10.96 -1.43 23.66
CA ARG A 166 -12.23 -1.35 22.92
C ARG A 166 -12.44 0.08 22.42
N LEU A 167 -13.24 0.21 21.36
CA LEU A 167 -13.70 1.53 20.90
C LEU A 167 -14.43 2.32 22.00
N SER A 168 -15.19 1.63 22.86
CA SER A 168 -15.83 2.23 24.03
C SER A 168 -14.85 2.77 25.07
N ASP A 169 -13.66 2.18 25.15
CA ASP A 169 -12.64 2.52 26.16
C ASP A 169 -11.78 3.69 25.68
N LEU A 170 -11.60 3.84 24.36
CA LEU A 170 -10.99 5.02 23.75
C LEU A 170 -11.74 6.31 24.13
N LEU A 171 -13.07 6.23 24.22
CA LEU A 171 -13.91 7.36 24.67
C LEU A 171 -13.77 7.65 26.17
N LYS A 172 -13.43 6.65 27.00
CA LYS A 172 -13.33 6.77 28.47
C LYS A 172 -11.92 7.07 28.99
N CYS A 173 -10.92 7.12 28.11
CA CYS A 173 -9.61 7.76 28.28
C CYS A 173 -8.95 7.60 29.68
N SER A 174 -8.61 6.37 30.06
CA SER A 174 -7.75 6.13 31.24
C SER A 174 -6.29 6.43 30.91
N LYS A 175 -5.78 7.54 31.47
CA LYS A 175 -4.53 8.22 31.05
C LYS A 175 -3.23 7.47 31.34
N GLY A 176 -3.24 6.45 32.20
CA GLY A 176 -2.01 5.77 32.66
C GLY A 176 -1.52 4.65 31.74
N HIS A 177 -2.42 3.74 31.33
CA HIS A 177 -2.05 2.51 30.63
C HIS A 177 -1.66 2.72 29.16
N LEU A 178 -2.14 3.81 28.54
CA LEU A 178 -1.88 4.13 27.13
C LEU A 178 -0.77 5.19 26.94
N LYS A 179 -0.07 5.63 27.99
CA LYS A 179 0.89 6.74 27.87
C LYS A 179 2.01 6.44 26.86
N GLU A 180 2.55 5.23 26.90
CA GLU A 180 3.63 4.82 26.02
C GLU A 180 3.14 4.57 24.57
N ALA A 181 1.98 3.94 24.41
CA ALA A 181 1.32 3.79 23.11
C ALA A 181 1.02 5.15 22.47
N GLY A 182 0.42 6.06 23.24
CA GLY A 182 0.14 7.43 22.81
C GLY A 182 1.41 8.19 22.41
N ARG A 183 2.53 7.97 23.10
CA ARG A 183 3.84 8.53 22.70
C ARG A 183 4.30 7.97 21.35
N ARG A 184 4.29 6.64 21.16
CA ARG A 184 4.67 6.02 19.88
C ARG A 184 3.79 6.49 18.74
N MET A 185 2.48 6.47 18.93
CA MET A 185 1.49 6.93 17.96
C MET A 185 1.66 8.41 17.64
N GLY A 186 1.88 9.26 18.65
CA GLY A 186 2.12 10.69 18.46
C GLY A 186 3.35 10.93 17.59
N VAL A 187 4.45 10.21 17.82
CA VAL A 187 5.65 10.31 16.97
C VAL A 187 5.37 9.78 15.56
N LEU A 188 4.70 8.64 15.41
CA LEU A 188 4.36 8.05 14.11
C LEU A 188 3.47 8.97 13.27
N LEU A 189 2.42 9.54 13.87
CA LEU A 189 1.50 10.46 13.21
C LEU A 189 2.20 11.77 12.85
N SER A 190 3.01 12.32 13.76
CA SER A 190 3.81 13.52 13.48
C SER A 190 4.79 13.28 12.33
N TRP A 191 5.44 12.10 12.30
CA TRP A 191 6.33 11.71 11.23
C TRP A 191 5.59 11.51 9.89
N GLY A 192 4.44 10.85 9.90
CA GLY A 192 3.59 10.70 8.72
C GLY A 192 3.12 12.04 8.16
N LEU A 193 2.66 12.95 9.03
CA LEU A 193 2.30 14.33 8.64
C LEU A 193 3.49 15.11 8.08
N PHE A 194 4.66 14.97 8.69
CA PHE A 194 5.90 15.57 8.18
C PHE A 194 6.23 15.06 6.77
N LEU A 195 6.22 13.75 6.55
CA LEU A 195 6.46 13.16 5.23
C LEU A 195 5.44 13.61 4.19
N LEU A 196 4.16 13.70 4.58
CA LEU A 196 3.10 14.22 3.73
C LEU A 196 3.37 15.68 3.35
N ALA A 197 3.74 16.53 4.32
CA ALA A 197 4.05 17.93 4.08
C ALA A 197 5.28 18.10 3.17
N VAL A 198 6.36 17.34 3.40
CA VAL A 198 7.54 17.30 2.52
C VAL A 198 7.13 16.95 1.10
N ARG A 199 6.31 15.92 0.94
CA ARG A 199 5.85 15.46 -0.36
C ARG A 199 5.01 16.50 -1.09
N LEU A 200 4.05 17.13 -0.39
CA LEU A 200 3.22 18.20 -0.95
C LEU A 200 4.06 19.41 -1.36
N LYS A 201 5.08 19.76 -0.56
CA LYS A 201 6.01 20.84 -0.87
C LYS A 201 6.85 20.54 -2.12
N VAL A 202 7.36 19.31 -2.25
CA VAL A 202 8.15 18.90 -3.42
C VAL A 202 7.29 18.81 -4.69
N MET A 203 6.02 18.41 -4.56
CA MET A 203 5.07 18.39 -5.68
C MET A 203 4.46 19.77 -5.99
N SER A 204 4.98 20.84 -5.38
CA SER A 204 4.51 22.22 -5.54
C SER A 204 3.00 22.42 -5.33
N VAL A 205 2.37 21.56 -4.52
CA VAL A 205 0.92 21.56 -4.22
C VAL A 205 0.04 21.60 -5.50
N GLN A 206 0.53 21.05 -6.61
CA GLN A 206 -0.26 20.88 -7.82
C GLN A 206 -0.81 19.46 -7.88
N LEU A 207 -2.14 19.35 -8.04
CA LEU A 207 -2.74 18.06 -8.33
C LEU A 207 -2.36 17.63 -9.75
N PRO A 208 -2.05 16.33 -9.97
CA PRO A 208 -1.85 15.83 -11.31
C PRO A 208 -3.13 16.04 -12.12
N VAL A 209 -3.00 16.69 -13.28
CA VAL A 209 -4.10 16.83 -14.23
C VAL A 209 -4.04 15.60 -15.14
N PHE A 210 -5.10 14.79 -15.08
CA PHE A 210 -5.27 13.63 -15.95
C PHE A 210 -6.06 14.02 -17.18
N THR A 211 -5.71 13.46 -18.33
CA THR A 211 -6.53 13.62 -19.53
C THR A 211 -7.82 12.81 -19.41
N LYS A 212 -8.82 13.09 -20.26
CA LYS A 212 -10.05 12.28 -20.32
C LYS A 212 -9.78 10.83 -20.70
N PHE A 213 -8.66 10.58 -21.37
CA PHE A 213 -8.21 9.25 -21.78
C PHE A 213 -7.59 8.50 -20.60
N ASP A 214 -6.79 9.17 -19.76
CA ASP A 214 -6.16 8.54 -18.59
C ASP A 214 -7.19 8.21 -17.51
N ASN A 215 -8.16 9.11 -17.29
CA ASN A 215 -9.19 8.96 -16.27
C ASN A 215 -10.56 9.44 -16.77
N PRO A 216 -11.26 8.62 -17.56
CA PRO A 216 -12.58 8.98 -18.11
C PRO A 216 -13.63 9.21 -17.02
N ALA A 217 -13.51 8.52 -15.87
CA ALA A 217 -14.44 8.68 -14.75
C ALA A 217 -14.32 10.06 -14.10
N ALA A 218 -13.10 10.57 -13.90
CA ALA A 218 -12.87 11.91 -13.33
C ALA A 218 -13.43 13.03 -14.22
N ALA A 219 -13.38 12.85 -15.54
CA ALA A 219 -13.89 13.79 -16.53
C ALA A 219 -15.41 13.70 -16.76
N ALA A 220 -16.07 12.67 -16.23
CA ALA A 220 -17.50 12.47 -16.38
C ALA A 220 -18.32 13.43 -15.50
N GLU A 221 -19.53 13.75 -15.95
CA GLU A 221 -20.48 14.56 -15.19
C GLU A 221 -21.10 13.78 -14.02
N THR A 222 -21.62 14.51 -13.04
CA THR A 222 -22.43 13.93 -11.96
C THR A 222 -23.76 13.42 -12.56
N PRO A 223 -24.25 12.21 -12.22
CA PRO A 223 -23.78 11.30 -11.18
C PRO A 223 -22.77 10.24 -11.64
N SER A 224 -22.47 10.16 -12.94
CA SER A 224 -21.69 9.07 -13.54
C SER A 224 -20.29 8.93 -12.91
N ARG A 225 -19.65 10.06 -12.62
CA ARG A 225 -18.35 10.09 -11.92
C ARG A 225 -18.42 9.40 -10.57
N GLN A 226 -19.39 9.76 -9.73
CA GLN A 226 -19.55 9.21 -8.39
C GLN A 226 -19.91 7.73 -8.45
N LEU A 227 -20.86 7.35 -9.31
CA LEU A 227 -21.26 5.96 -9.46
C LEU A 227 -20.08 5.08 -9.90
N THR A 228 -19.31 5.54 -10.88
CA THR A 228 -18.15 4.81 -11.38
C THR A 228 -17.07 4.68 -10.30
N PHE A 229 -16.73 5.75 -9.57
CA PHE A 229 -15.73 5.66 -8.49
C PHE A 229 -16.14 4.72 -7.36
N ASN A 230 -17.42 4.68 -6.98
CA ASN A 230 -17.90 3.73 -5.98
C ASN A 230 -17.84 2.29 -6.51
N TYR A 231 -18.17 2.08 -7.78
CA TYR A 231 -18.06 0.76 -8.40
C TYR A 231 -16.63 0.24 -8.50
N LEU A 232 -15.62 1.11 -8.64
CA LEU A 232 -14.22 0.67 -8.63
C LEU A 232 -13.88 -0.09 -7.34
N ILE A 233 -14.49 0.23 -6.20
CA ILE A 233 -14.28 -0.51 -4.96
C ILE A 233 -14.79 -1.95 -5.13
N ALA A 234 -15.97 -2.12 -5.74
CA ALA A 234 -16.53 -3.45 -5.99
C ALA A 234 -15.72 -4.23 -7.04
N LEU A 235 -15.29 -3.58 -8.11
CA LEU A 235 -14.42 -4.18 -9.13
C LEU A 235 -13.09 -4.68 -8.52
N ASN A 236 -12.39 -3.83 -7.76
CA ASN A 236 -11.15 -4.23 -7.09
C ASN A 236 -11.38 -5.34 -6.05
N SER A 237 -12.51 -5.31 -5.33
CA SER A 237 -12.88 -6.39 -4.40
C SER A 237 -13.13 -7.71 -5.14
N TRP A 238 -13.73 -7.65 -6.34
CA TRP A 238 -13.93 -8.81 -7.18
C TRP A 238 -12.62 -9.37 -7.70
N LEU A 239 -11.70 -8.52 -8.18
CA LEU A 239 -10.37 -8.93 -8.65
C LEU A 239 -9.53 -9.60 -7.55
N LEU A 240 -9.76 -9.28 -6.27
CA LEU A 240 -9.16 -9.98 -5.14
C LEU A 240 -9.71 -11.40 -4.93
N LEU A 241 -10.94 -11.68 -5.34
CA LEU A 241 -11.59 -13.00 -5.16
C LEU A 241 -11.50 -13.86 -6.42
N CYS A 242 -11.63 -13.23 -7.59
CA CYS A 242 -11.68 -13.86 -8.90
C CYS A 242 -10.98 -12.95 -9.92
N PRO A 243 -9.64 -13.06 -10.07
CA PRO A 243 -8.85 -12.22 -10.97
C PRO A 243 -8.97 -12.68 -12.44
N THR A 244 -10.16 -12.53 -13.05
CA THR A 244 -10.44 -13.02 -14.42
C THR A 244 -10.21 -11.99 -15.53
N ASP A 245 -10.04 -10.70 -15.19
CA ASP A 245 -10.01 -9.61 -16.17
C ASP A 245 -8.91 -8.58 -15.83
N LEU A 246 -7.70 -9.08 -15.57
CA LEU A 246 -6.54 -8.23 -15.32
C LEU A 246 -6.12 -7.50 -16.59
N CYS A 247 -5.64 -6.27 -16.43
CA CYS A 247 -5.22 -5.44 -17.53
C CYS A 247 -3.83 -4.87 -17.29
N CYS A 248 -3.00 -4.80 -18.34
CA CYS A 248 -1.70 -4.15 -18.24
C CYS A 248 -1.83 -2.63 -18.08
N ASP A 249 -2.96 -2.05 -18.50
CA ASP A 249 -3.27 -0.63 -18.34
C ASP A 249 -4.78 -0.39 -18.22
N TRP A 250 -5.17 0.36 -17.18
CA TRP A 250 -6.57 0.65 -16.86
C TRP A 250 -7.06 2.00 -17.42
N THR A 251 -6.34 2.58 -18.39
CA THR A 251 -6.71 3.82 -19.11
C THR A 251 -7.72 3.56 -20.24
N MET A 252 -8.04 4.58 -21.04
CA MET A 252 -8.80 4.47 -22.30
C MET A 252 -10.21 3.85 -22.18
N GLY A 253 -10.82 3.93 -20.99
CA GLY A 253 -12.17 3.39 -20.77
C GLY A 253 -12.21 1.87 -20.61
N SER A 254 -11.09 1.23 -20.25
CA SER A 254 -11.04 -0.19 -19.87
C SER A 254 -12.11 -0.57 -18.84
N VAL A 255 -12.45 0.36 -17.94
CA VAL A 255 -13.65 0.26 -17.09
C VAL A 255 -14.77 1.13 -17.67
N PRO A 256 -15.86 0.54 -18.19
CA PRO A 256 -16.97 1.31 -18.73
C PRO A 256 -17.66 2.14 -17.66
N LEU A 257 -17.95 3.42 -17.96
CA LEU A 257 -18.62 4.32 -17.03
C LEU A 257 -20.02 3.81 -16.65
N ILE A 258 -20.39 3.98 -15.38
CA ILE A 258 -21.77 3.80 -14.92
C ILE A 258 -22.51 5.11 -15.13
N ARG A 259 -23.52 5.10 -16.01
CA ARG A 259 -24.25 6.31 -16.42
C ARG A 259 -25.57 6.52 -15.68
N SER A 260 -26.13 5.49 -15.07
CA SER A 260 -27.43 5.54 -14.40
C SER A 260 -27.41 4.80 -13.06
N TRP A 261 -28.34 5.18 -12.18
CA TRP A 261 -28.59 4.48 -10.91
C TRP A 261 -29.12 3.06 -11.10
N THR A 262 -29.79 2.81 -12.24
CA THR A 262 -30.38 1.52 -12.61
C THR A 262 -29.38 0.53 -13.20
N ASP A 263 -28.11 0.92 -13.37
CA ASP A 263 -27.08 0.02 -13.86
C ASP A 263 -26.91 -1.18 -12.90
N PRO A 264 -26.99 -2.43 -13.39
CA PRO A 264 -26.91 -3.62 -12.54
C PRO A 264 -25.61 -3.72 -11.74
N ARG A 265 -24.53 -3.09 -12.22
CA ARG A 265 -23.23 -3.05 -11.51
C ARG A 265 -23.31 -2.33 -10.16
N ASN A 266 -24.28 -1.44 -9.98
CA ASN A 266 -24.52 -0.80 -8.68
C ASN A 266 -24.95 -1.81 -7.60
N VAL A 267 -25.52 -2.96 -7.97
CA VAL A 267 -25.84 -4.04 -7.03
C VAL A 267 -24.56 -4.58 -6.39
N ALA A 268 -23.49 -4.79 -7.17
CA ALA A 268 -22.20 -5.23 -6.66
C ALA A 268 -21.60 -4.18 -5.70
N THR A 269 -21.69 -2.90 -6.05
CA THR A 269 -21.29 -1.78 -5.18
C THR A 269 -22.00 -1.83 -3.83
N VAL A 270 -23.33 -1.92 -3.84
CA VAL A 270 -24.13 -2.00 -2.61
C VAL A 270 -23.79 -3.26 -1.81
N ALA A 271 -23.64 -4.41 -2.46
CA ALA A 271 -23.29 -5.66 -1.80
C ALA A 271 -21.94 -5.57 -1.06
N VAL A 272 -20.92 -4.96 -1.67
CA VAL A 272 -19.62 -4.76 -1.04
C VAL A 272 -19.71 -3.81 0.16
N TYR A 273 -20.44 -2.70 0.04
CA TYR A 273 -20.65 -1.80 1.18
C TYR A 273 -21.42 -2.47 2.32
N VAL A 274 -22.45 -3.25 2.02
CA VAL A 274 -23.21 -4.01 3.02
C VAL A 274 -22.30 -5.03 3.72
N ALA A 275 -21.45 -5.74 2.97
CA ALA A 275 -20.49 -6.68 3.54
C ALA A 275 -19.47 -5.98 4.45
N LEU A 276 -18.89 -4.84 4.03
CA LEU A 276 -17.96 -4.06 4.84
C LEU A 276 -18.64 -3.52 6.11
N CYS A 277 -19.85 -2.98 6.00
CA CYS A 277 -20.63 -2.52 7.14
C CYS A 277 -20.98 -3.67 8.09
N ALA A 278 -21.33 -4.85 7.58
CA ALA A 278 -21.61 -6.03 8.39
C ALA A 278 -20.35 -6.53 9.12
N ILE A 279 -19.19 -6.53 8.48
CA ILE A 279 -17.91 -6.89 9.10
C ILE A 279 -17.54 -5.89 10.19
N LEU A 280 -17.66 -4.58 9.91
CA LEU A 280 -17.39 -3.54 10.90
C LEU A 280 -18.37 -3.62 12.09
N TRP A 281 -19.66 -3.82 11.81
CA TRP A 281 -20.66 -4.02 12.85
C TRP A 281 -20.33 -5.25 13.71
N ASN A 282 -19.98 -6.37 13.08
CA ASN A 282 -19.58 -7.57 13.79
C ASN A 282 -18.32 -7.33 14.64
N ALA A 283 -17.31 -6.66 14.09
CA ALA A 283 -16.07 -6.35 14.80
C ALA A 283 -16.27 -5.44 16.02
N VAL A 284 -17.26 -4.56 16.00
CA VAL A 284 -17.53 -3.60 17.08
C VAL A 284 -18.49 -4.15 18.14
N TRP A 285 -19.53 -4.91 17.74
CA TRP A 285 -20.61 -5.32 18.64
C TRP A 285 -20.58 -6.79 19.06
N THR A 286 -19.86 -7.67 18.35
CA THR A 286 -19.88 -9.10 18.66
C THR A 286 -18.85 -9.42 19.73
N ASP A 287 -19.33 -9.69 20.94
CA ASP A 287 -18.50 -9.95 22.12
C ASP A 287 -18.12 -11.44 22.21
N ASP A 288 -17.64 -12.05 21.11
CA ASP A 288 -17.35 -13.48 21.10
C ASP A 288 -15.99 -13.78 21.77
N ALA A 289 -15.99 -14.70 22.73
CA ALA A 289 -14.79 -15.18 23.41
C ALA A 289 -13.79 -15.83 22.43
N ARG A 290 -14.27 -16.37 21.29
CA ARG A 290 -13.42 -16.90 20.21
C ARG A 290 -12.68 -15.82 19.42
N SER A 291 -13.28 -14.65 19.23
CA SER A 291 -12.62 -13.48 18.62
C SER A 291 -11.47 -12.97 19.50
N ARG A 292 -11.64 -13.07 20.83
CA ARG A 292 -10.55 -12.82 21.79
C ARG A 292 -9.44 -13.86 21.65
N ILE A 293 -9.78 -15.13 21.44
CA ILE A 293 -8.81 -16.24 21.26
C ILE A 293 -7.96 -16.05 20.00
N LEU A 294 -8.52 -15.69 18.84
CA LEU A 294 -7.73 -15.41 17.63
C LEU A 294 -6.73 -14.24 17.82
N LEU A 295 -7.09 -13.23 18.61
CA LEU A 295 -6.19 -12.13 19.01
C LEU A 295 -5.30 -12.45 20.23
N MET A 296 -5.54 -13.57 20.92
CA MET A 296 -4.82 -14.01 22.12
C MET A 296 -3.85 -15.17 21.87
N VAL A 297 -3.95 -15.86 20.73
CA VAL A 297 -3.10 -17.01 20.37
C VAL A 297 -1.70 -16.61 19.87
N SER A 298 -1.39 -15.31 19.81
CA SER A 298 0.00 -14.84 19.76
C SER A 298 0.71 -15.18 21.08
N HIS A 299 1.23 -16.40 21.17
CA HIS A 299 2.12 -16.89 22.23
C HIS A 299 3.46 -16.13 22.26
#